data_AF-A0A349ZWP3-F1
#
_entry.id   AF-A0A349ZWP3-F1
#
_cell.length_a   1.000
_cell.length_b   1.000
_cell.length_c   1.000
_cell.angle_alpha   90.00
_cell.angle_beta   90.00
_cell.angle_gamma   90.00
#
_symmetry.space_group_name_H-M   'P 1'
#
loop_
_entity.id
_entity.type
_entity.pdbx_description
1 polymer ?
#
loop_
_entity_poly.entity_id
_entity_poly.type
_entity_poly.pdbx_seq_one_letter_code
_entity_poly.pdbx_strand_id
1 'polypeptide(L)' 'YIKYKGYIEKEKENVAKVSRLETIRIPEQFDYQQLKSLSAEARQKLSHVRPVNIAQASRISGVSPADINILLVYLN' A
#
# COMPACT_ATOMS: atom_id res chain seq x y z
N TYR A 1 4.50 -6.58 35.58
CA TYR A 1 4.00 -7.48 34.52
C TYR A 1 2.95 -6.82 33.60
N ILE A 2 2.99 -5.49 33.38
CA ILE A 2 1.91 -4.77 32.65
C ILE A 2 2.44 -3.97 31.43
N LYS A 3 3.73 -3.57 31.42
CA LYS A 3 4.32 -2.78 30.33
C LYS A 3 4.41 -3.50 28.97
N TYR A 4 4.43 -4.84 28.95
CA TYR A 4 4.52 -5.62 27.71
C TYR A 4 3.18 -5.81 26.97
N LYS A 5 2.05 -5.78 27.68
CA LYS A 5 0.73 -6.02 27.06
C LYS A 5 0.37 -4.93 26.04
N GLY A 6 0.57 -3.66 26.39
CA GLY A 6 0.31 -2.55 25.46
C GLY A 6 1.23 -2.55 24.23
N TYR A 7 2.46 -3.06 24.37
CA TYR A 7 3.38 -3.19 23.24
C TYR A 7 2.94 -4.31 22.28
N ILE A 8 2.50 -5.45 22.82
CA ILE A 8 2.00 -6.59 22.04
C ILE A 8 0.70 -6.23 21.31
N GLU A 9 -0.20 -5.48 21.94
CA GLU A 9 -1.45 -5.05 21.28
C GLU A 9 -1.18 -4.09 20.12
N LYS A 10 -0.26 -3.14 20.30
CA LYS A 10 0.12 -2.20 19.25
C LYS A 10 0.81 -2.90 18.07
N GLU A 11 1.67 -3.88 18.36
CA GLU A 11 2.28 -4.73 17.33
C GLU A 11 1.23 -5.57 16.59
N LYS A 12 0.25 -6.14 17.30
CA LYS A 12 -0.86 -6.88 16.66
C LYS A 12 -1.71 -6.00 15.77
N GLU A 13 -2.00 -4.77 16.16
CA GLU A 13 -2.73 -3.82 15.31
C GLU A 13 -1.92 -3.45 14.06
N ASN A 14 -0.61 -3.26 14.19
CA ASN A 14 0.26 -3.00 13.05
C ASN A 14 0.29 -4.20 12.08
N VAL A 15 0.46 -5.40 12.62
CA VAL A 15 0.43 -6.65 11.83
C VAL A 15 -0.90 -6.81 11.12
N ALA A 16 -2.03 -6.60 11.80
CA ALA A 16 -3.36 -6.69 11.20
C ALA A 16 -3.56 -5.69 10.05
N LYS A 17 -3.04 -4.47 10.18
CA LYS A 17 -3.07 -3.46 9.11
C LYS A 17 -2.25 -3.91 7.91
N VAL A 18 -1.03 -4.40 8.13
CA VAL A 18 -0.15 -4.88 7.04
C VAL A 18 -0.79 -6.08 6.34
N SER A 19 -1.31 -7.06 7.08
CA SER A 19 -1.98 -8.23 6.50
C SER A 19 -3.20 -7.85 5.66
N ARG A 20 -3.95 -6.79 6.03
CA ARG A 20 -5.06 -6.29 5.20
C ARG A 20 -4.59 -5.68 3.87
N LEU A 21 -3.39 -5.10 3.82
CA LEU A 21 -2.85 -4.55 2.57
C LEU A 21 -2.30 -5.65 1.65
N GLU A 22 -1.91 -6.80 2.20
CA GLU A 22 -1.43 -7.94 1.41
C GLU A 22 -2.56 -8.65 0.65
N THR A 23 -3.79 -8.59 1.15
CA THR A 23 -4.95 -9.21 0.50
C THR A 23 -5.50 -8.40 -0.68
N ILE A 24 -5.20 -7.10 -0.75
CA ILE A 24 -5.67 -6.23 -1.83
C ILE A 24 -4.72 -6.33 -3.01
N ARG A 25 -5.11 -7.13 -4.00
CA ARG A 25 -4.35 -7.35 -5.22
C ARG A 25 -4.53 -6.20 -6.22
N ILE A 26 -3.46 -5.92 -6.94
CA ILE A 26 -3.49 -5.00 -8.08
C ILE A 26 -3.55 -5.85 -9.35
N PRO A 27 -4.52 -5.64 -10.26
CA PRO A 27 -4.58 -6.37 -11.52
C PRO A 27 -3.30 -6.19 -12.35
N GLU A 28 -2.81 -7.24 -13.00
CA GLU A 28 -1.56 -7.18 -13.81
C GLU A 28 -1.64 -6.17 -14.97
N GLN A 29 -2.85 -5.93 -15.47
CA GLN A 29 -3.13 -5.00 -16.57
C GLN A 29 -3.55 -3.61 -16.07
N PHE A 30 -3.35 -3.31 -14.79
CA PHE A 30 -3.70 -2.02 -14.22
C PHE A 30 -2.87 -0.89 -14.84
N ASP A 31 -3.55 0.10 -15.41
CA ASP A 31 -2.91 1.27 -16.00
C ASP A 31 -2.81 2.42 -15.00
N TYR A 32 -1.66 2.50 -14.30
CA TYR A 32 -1.38 3.59 -13.37
C TYR A 32 -1.32 4.97 -14.04
N GLN A 33 -1.15 5.06 -15.37
CA GLN A 33 -1.12 6.34 -16.08
C GLN A 33 -2.50 7.01 -16.13
N GLN A 34 -3.57 6.23 -16.04
CA GLN A 34 -4.95 6.75 -16.02
C GLN A 34 -5.30 7.42 -14.69
N LEU A 35 -4.63 7.05 -13.60
CA LEU A 35 -4.81 7.69 -12.29
C LEU A 35 -4.05 9.03 -12.22
N LYS A 36 -4.71 10.09 -12.71
CA LYS A 36 -4.19 11.47 -12.62
C LYS A 36 -4.02 11.98 -11.19
N SER A 37 -4.76 11.40 -10.24
CA SER A 37 -4.67 11.70 -8.81
C SER A 37 -3.37 11.22 -8.16
N LEU A 38 -2.70 10.20 -8.72
CA LEU A 38 -1.38 9.78 -8.25
C LEU A 38 -0.33 10.85 -8.55
N SER A 39 0.71 10.92 -7.74
CA SER A 39 1.89 11.70 -8.09
C SER A 39 2.55 11.17 -9.36
N ALA A 40 3.24 12.05 -10.11
CA ALA A 40 3.95 11.64 -11.32
C ALA A 40 5.04 10.60 -11.02
N GLU A 41 5.74 10.77 -9.90
CA GLU A 41 6.75 9.83 -9.40
C GLU A 41 6.12 8.47 -9.07
N ALA A 42 5.01 8.43 -8.33
CA ALA A 42 4.33 7.18 -8.03
C ALA A 42 3.86 6.48 -9.30
N ARG A 43 3.24 7.19 -10.25
CA ARG A 43 2.82 6.60 -11.53
C ARG A 43 3.98 5.94 -12.27
N GLN A 44 5.12 6.64 -12.39
CA GLN A 44 6.29 6.10 -13.07
C GLN A 44 6.82 4.85 -12.36
N LYS A 45 6.99 4.92 -11.04
CA LYS A 45 7.56 3.82 -10.26
C LYS A 45 6.63 2.61 -10.18
N LEU A 46 5.34 2.81 -9.99
CA LEU A 46 4.33 1.75 -9.98
C LEU A 46 4.21 1.09 -11.36
N SER A 47 4.23 1.86 -12.45
CA SER A 47 4.20 1.33 -13.82
C SER A 47 5.44 0.48 -14.14
N HIS A 48 6.60 0.85 -13.56
CA HIS A 48 7.87 0.15 -13.76
C HIS A 48 7.97 -1.11 -12.90
N VAL A 49 7.69 -1.02 -11.60
CA VAL A 49 7.81 -2.14 -10.65
C VAL A 49 6.67 -3.14 -10.80
N ARG A 50 5.47 -2.67 -11.18
CA ARG A 50 4.23 -3.47 -11.29
C ARG A 50 3.97 -4.34 -10.05
N PRO A 51 3.71 -3.72 -8.89
CA PRO A 51 3.46 -4.48 -7.67
C PRO A 51 2.19 -5.33 -7.77
N VAL A 52 2.22 -6.54 -7.21
CA VAL A 52 1.10 -7.49 -7.24
C VAL A 52 0.00 -7.16 -6.21
N ASN A 53 0.33 -6.38 -5.19
CA ASN A 53 -0.59 -5.96 -4.13
C ASN A 53 -0.21 -4.61 -3.53
N ILE A 54 -1.11 -4.04 -2.73
CA ILE A 54 -0.91 -2.74 -2.10
C ILE A 54 0.28 -2.76 -1.11
N ALA A 55 0.47 -3.86 -0.39
CA ALA A 55 1.60 -3.99 0.54
C ALA A 55 2.97 -3.87 -0.18
N GLN A 56 3.09 -4.41 -1.39
CA GLN A 56 4.30 -4.23 -2.20
C GLN A 56 4.39 -2.79 -2.72
N ALA A 57 3.29 -2.22 -3.20
CA ALA A 57 3.25 -0.83 -3.67
C ALA A 57 3.71 0.16 -2.59
N SER A 58 3.30 -0.04 -1.33
CA SER A 58 3.64 0.86 -0.21
C SER A 58 5.11 0.82 0.20
N ARG A 59 5.88 -0.19 -0.25
CA ARG A 59 7.33 -0.30 0.00
C ARG A 59 8.18 0.31 -1.10
N ILE A 60 7.57 0.75 -2.21
CA ILE A 60 8.29 1.36 -3.32
C ILE A 60 8.71 2.78 -2.90
N SER A 61 10.02 3.03 -2.88
CA SER A 61 10.55 4.37 -2.58
C SER A 61 9.96 5.39 -3.52
N GLY A 62 9.48 6.54 -3.01
CA GLY A 62 8.82 7.58 -3.82
C GLY A 62 7.35 7.34 -4.11
N VAL A 63 6.76 6.25 -3.60
CA VAL A 63 5.31 6.11 -3.50
C VAL A 63 4.91 6.57 -2.09
N SER A 64 4.10 7.62 -2.01
CA SER A 64 3.69 8.20 -0.73
C SER A 64 2.49 7.46 -0.12
N PRO A 65 2.23 7.59 1.19
CA PRO A 65 1.00 7.07 1.80
C PRO A 65 -0.29 7.62 1.16
N ALA A 66 -0.25 8.84 0.62
CA ALA A 66 -1.38 9.41 -0.10
C ALA A 66 -1.65 8.69 -1.44
N ASP A 67 -0.59 8.35 -2.18
CA ASP A 67 -0.68 7.55 -3.41
C ASP A 67 -1.29 6.17 -3.14
N ILE A 68 -0.90 5.54 -2.03
CA ILE A 68 -1.45 4.26 -1.60
C ILE A 68 -2.94 4.37 -1.27
N ASN A 69 -3.37 5.42 -0.58
CA ASN A 69 -4.78 5.65 -0.29
C ASN A 69 -5.60 5.84 -1.58
N ILE A 70 -5.08 6.56 -2.56
CA ILE A 70 -5.74 6.73 -3.87
C ILE A 70 -5.92 5.37 -4.55
N LEU A 71 -4.87 4.55 -4.56
CA LEU A 71 -4.90 3.19 -5.10
C LEU A 71 -5.92 2.30 -4.38
N LEU A 72 -5.97 2.36 -3.04
CA LEU A 72 -6.93 1.64 -2.22
C LEU A 72 -8.38 2.02 -2.52
N VAL A 73 -8.65 3.33 -2.71
CA VAL A 73 -9.99 3.82 -3.05
C VAL A 73 -10.40 3.37 -4.45
N TYR A 74 -9.45 3.30 -5.39
CA TYR A 74 -9.74 2.89 -6.76
C TYR A 74 -9.92 1.38 -6.94
N LEU A 75 -9.25 0.56 -6.12
CA LEU A 75 -9.32 -0.92 -6.20
C LEU A 75 -10.45 -1.53 -5.36
N ASN A 76 -11.18 -0.73 -4.58
CA ASN A 76 -12.43 -1.11 -3.92
C ASN A 76 -13.61 -0.98 -4.89
#